data_AF-A0A316GK25-F1
#
_entry.id   AF-A0A316GK25-F1
#
_cell.length_a   1.000
_cell.length_b   1.000
_cell.length_c   1.000
_cell.angle_alpha   90.00
_cell.angle_beta   90.00
_cell.angle_gamma   90.00
#
_symmetry.space_group_name_H-M   'P 1'
#
loop_
_entity.id
_entity.type
_entity.pdbx_description
1 polymer ?
#
loop_
_entity_poly.entity_id
_entity_poly.type
_entity_poly.pdbx_seq_one_letter_code
_entity_poly.pdbx_strand_id
1 'polypeptide(L)'
;MRWILFIILGVVIAGSVGFAMLAWRGEIAPRPEQASTDTAADPAQIEAGARLALLGNCAGCHTVDGGGALAGGLPIDTPFGTVHSTNITPDRATGIGDWSLEAYTRAMREGVDREGRHLYPAFPYEYFARITDSDLADLYAWNMAQPAVAAQTPPNDLVFPAGFRPLLAGWKLLFHSNTQFAEDPTQSEQWNTGAYLAQGLGHCSACHVPRNLLGGTAEGRADEGGEAYDWWAPPLTAANPAPNVWTEASLAAYLHTGRAPGQGVAAGPMASVVHDSLALAPEADSAALAHYMADRMARQDAFHTEPAARLGLARAALDTNSPAMGSAVFEDGAQLFSANCTTCHHAGGPSGGRAFPDLSETTTVAGPDARNLVHAMLWGIGQDAGSHDGYMPRFAHELTDAQIAAIATHLRDDTVTADTVTRLRAGGPVPGAGAGPVSGFASPTMTAMPAQPGETP
;
A
#
# COMPACT_ATOMS: atom_id res chain seq x y z
N MET A 1 -42.26 32.90 11.11
CA MET A 1 -41.28 32.74 10.02
C MET A 1 -39.97 33.49 10.28
N ARG A 2 -39.95 34.82 10.50
CA ARG A 2 -38.70 35.58 10.75
C ARG A 2 -37.91 35.14 12.00
N TRP A 3 -38.59 34.80 13.10
CA TRP A 3 -37.93 34.33 14.34
C TRP A 3 -37.27 32.95 14.19
N ILE A 4 -37.84 32.06 13.38
CA ILE A 4 -37.26 30.74 13.05
C ILE A 4 -35.95 30.92 12.28
N LEU A 5 -35.90 31.87 11.33
CA LEU A 5 -34.68 32.19 10.59
C LEU A 5 -33.57 32.71 11.51
N PHE A 6 -33.90 33.53 12.52
CA PHE A 6 -32.92 33.99 13.51
C PHE A 6 -32.40 32.86 14.40
N ILE A 7 -33.25 31.91 14.79
CA ILE A 7 -32.82 30.73 15.56
C ILE A 7 -31.91 29.83 14.70
N ILE A 8 -32.30 29.54 13.46
CA ILE A 8 -31.48 28.74 12.54
C ILE A 8 -30.12 29.41 12.32
N LEU A 9 -30.11 30.73 12.05
CA LEU A 9 -28.87 31.49 11.89
C LEU A 9 -28.01 31.44 13.16
N GLY A 10 -28.60 31.60 14.33
CA GLY A 10 -27.90 31.49 15.61
C GLY A 10 -27.27 30.12 15.83
N VAL A 11 -27.98 29.03 15.52
CA VAL A 11 -27.47 27.66 15.60
C VAL A 11 -26.34 27.42 14.61
N VAL A 12 -26.48 27.89 13.36
CA VAL A 12 -25.44 27.77 12.33
C VAL A 12 -24.18 28.52 12.73
N ILE A 13 -24.30 29.75 13.25
CA ILE A 13 -23.16 30.54 13.72
C ILE A 13 -22.49 29.84 14.90
N ALA A 14 -23.26 29.42 15.91
CA ALA A 14 -22.71 28.73 17.07
C ALA A 14 -22.00 27.42 16.67
N GLY A 15 -22.60 26.63 15.78
CA GLY A 15 -22.00 25.41 15.24
C GLY A 15 -20.73 25.69 14.43
N SER A 16 -20.72 26.75 13.63
CA SER A 16 -19.53 27.14 12.82
C SER A 16 -18.39 27.62 13.71
N VAL A 17 -18.69 28.39 14.76
CA VAL A 17 -17.69 28.83 15.75
C VAL A 17 -17.15 27.63 16.54
N GLY A 18 -18.03 26.74 16.98
CA GLY A 18 -17.63 25.51 17.67
C GLY A 18 -16.73 24.62 16.79
N PHE A 19 -17.10 24.45 15.53
CA PHE A 19 -16.27 23.72 14.57
C PHE A 19 -14.93 24.42 14.31
N ALA A 20 -14.91 25.74 14.13
CA ALA A 20 -13.67 26.49 13.95
C ALA A 20 -12.74 26.36 15.16
N MET A 21 -13.29 26.36 16.38
CA MET A 21 -12.52 26.11 17.61
C MET A 21 -11.94 24.69 17.65
N LEU A 22 -12.71 23.67 17.25
CA LEU A 22 -12.24 22.28 17.18
C LEU A 22 -11.20 22.07 16.07
N ALA A 23 -11.38 22.73 14.93
CA ALA A 23 -10.48 22.67 13.79
C ALA A 23 -9.19 23.47 14.01
N TRP A 24 -9.18 24.44 14.92
CA TRP A 24 -7.99 25.23 15.22
C TRP A 24 -6.97 24.40 16.00
N ARG A 25 -5.73 24.37 15.52
CA ARG A 25 -4.58 23.78 16.21
C ARG A 25 -3.47 24.82 16.24
N GLY A 26 -2.93 25.11 17.42
CA GLY A 26 -1.86 26.10 17.59
C GLY A 26 -0.53 25.60 17.04
N GLU A 27 0.29 26.53 16.54
CA GLU A 27 1.66 26.24 16.15
C GLU A 27 2.50 25.79 17.36
N ILE A 28 3.29 24.73 17.19
CA ILE A 28 4.33 24.34 18.16
C ILE A 28 5.62 25.05 17.77
N ALA A 29 6.27 25.70 18.73
CA ALA A 29 7.49 26.47 18.47
C ALA A 29 8.59 25.61 17.80
N PRO A 30 9.37 26.17 16.86
CA PRO A 30 10.50 25.48 16.25
C PRO A 30 11.50 24.99 17.31
N ARG A 31 12.13 23.85 17.04
CA ARG A 31 13.22 23.32 17.86
C ARG A 31 14.39 24.33 17.92
N PRO A 32 14.93 24.65 19.10
CA PRO A 32 16.11 25.52 19.22
C PRO A 32 17.31 24.98 18.42
N GLU A 33 18.05 25.85 17.75
CA GLU A 33 19.22 25.50 16.92
C GLU A 33 20.35 24.82 17.71
N GLN A 34 20.47 25.15 18.99
CA GLN A 34 21.47 24.61 19.91
C GLN A 34 21.07 23.29 20.58
N ALA A 35 19.87 22.76 20.31
CA ALA A 35 19.47 21.43 20.81
C ALA A 35 20.23 20.27 20.12
N SER A 36 21.08 20.59 19.14
CA SER A 36 21.86 19.66 18.32
C SER A 36 23.11 19.09 19.00
N THR A 37 23.48 19.56 20.22
CA THR A 37 24.71 19.13 20.90
C THR A 37 24.55 18.41 22.24
N ASP A 38 23.34 18.32 22.83
CA ASP A 38 23.20 17.88 24.23
C ASP A 38 22.66 16.46 24.46
N THR A 39 22.39 15.69 23.41
CA THR A 39 22.34 14.21 23.48
C THR A 39 22.21 13.70 22.05
N ALA A 40 23.32 13.28 21.43
CA ALA A 40 23.22 12.41 20.27
C ALA A 40 22.34 11.22 20.70
N ALA A 41 21.27 10.95 19.96
CA ALA A 41 20.37 9.85 20.29
C ALA A 41 21.19 8.57 20.41
N ASP A 42 20.84 7.74 21.40
CA ASP A 42 21.51 6.46 21.63
C ASP A 42 21.50 5.65 20.32
N PRO A 43 22.65 5.13 19.84
CA PRO A 43 22.68 4.27 18.65
C PRO A 43 21.64 3.15 18.68
N ALA A 44 21.37 2.56 19.84
CA ALA A 44 20.33 1.53 19.98
C ALA A 44 18.93 2.08 19.71
N GLN A 45 18.68 3.34 20.08
CA GLN A 45 17.43 4.04 19.81
C GLN A 45 17.27 4.32 18.31
N ILE A 46 18.32 4.77 17.65
CA ILE A 46 18.34 5.00 16.19
C ILE A 46 18.12 3.69 15.43
N GLU A 47 18.72 2.58 15.89
CA GLU A 47 18.52 1.26 15.31
C GLU A 47 17.09 0.75 15.48
N ALA A 48 16.49 0.93 16.67
CA ALA A 48 15.08 0.64 16.90
C ALA A 48 14.18 1.48 15.97
N GLY A 49 14.47 2.77 15.83
CA GLY A 49 13.79 3.66 14.89
C GLY A 49 13.95 3.25 13.43
N ALA A 50 15.12 2.74 13.03
CA ALA A 50 15.36 2.24 11.67
C ALA A 50 14.47 1.04 11.35
N ARG A 51 14.36 0.08 12.29
CA ARG A 51 13.43 -1.05 12.16
C ARG A 51 11.98 -0.57 12.03
N LEU A 52 11.56 0.39 12.85
CA LEU A 52 10.20 0.96 12.78
C LEU A 52 9.96 1.71 11.46
N ALA A 53 10.97 2.40 10.92
CA ALA A 53 10.88 3.08 9.63
C ALA A 53 10.74 2.10 8.46
N LEU A 54 11.42 0.95 8.54
CA LEU A 54 11.21 -0.16 7.61
C LEU A 54 9.79 -0.68 7.72
N LEU A 55 9.31 -1.04 8.92
CA LEU A 55 7.96 -1.56 9.14
C LEU A 55 6.86 -0.55 8.75
N GLY A 56 7.14 0.75 8.87
CA GLY A 56 6.28 1.85 8.41
C GLY A 56 6.29 2.11 6.91
N ASN A 57 7.21 1.48 6.17
CA ASN A 57 7.55 1.76 4.78
C ASN A 57 7.80 3.27 4.53
N CYS A 58 8.52 3.94 5.43
CA CYS A 58 8.74 5.38 5.33
C CYS A 58 9.45 5.76 4.02
N ALA A 59 10.46 4.96 3.64
CA ALA A 59 11.27 5.25 2.47
C ALA A 59 10.51 5.05 1.15
N GLY A 60 9.59 4.09 1.07
CA GLY A 60 8.78 3.84 -0.13
C GLY A 60 7.88 5.02 -0.51
N CYS A 61 7.42 5.81 0.46
CA CYS A 61 6.64 7.03 0.19
C CYS A 61 7.53 8.29 0.09
N HIS A 62 8.59 8.36 0.88
CA HIS A 62 9.39 9.58 1.03
C HIS A 62 10.66 9.59 0.18
N THR A 63 10.88 8.61 -0.70
CA THR A 63 12.01 8.60 -1.63
C THR A 63 11.49 8.39 -3.05
N VAL A 64 11.98 9.20 -3.99
CA VAL A 64 11.66 9.06 -5.42
C VAL A 64 12.92 8.86 -6.23
N ASP A 65 12.79 8.23 -7.39
CA ASP A 65 13.92 7.99 -8.29
C ASP A 65 14.59 9.32 -8.70
N GLY A 66 15.91 9.37 -8.53
CA GLY A 66 16.71 10.58 -8.77
C GLY A 66 16.55 11.68 -7.71
N GLY A 67 15.73 11.46 -6.68
CA GLY A 67 15.60 12.32 -5.50
C GLY A 67 16.58 11.93 -4.39
N GLY A 68 16.67 12.78 -3.37
CA GLY A 68 17.38 12.41 -2.13
C GLY A 68 16.55 11.44 -1.28
N ALA A 69 17.22 10.57 -0.54
CA ALA A 69 16.55 9.66 0.39
C ALA A 69 15.68 10.45 1.38
N LEU A 70 14.43 10.02 1.56
CA LEU A 70 13.45 10.61 2.50
C LEU A 70 13.06 12.07 2.19
N ALA A 71 13.45 12.60 1.04
CA ALA A 71 13.23 13.98 0.62
C ALA A 71 11.81 14.25 0.06
N GLY A 72 10.98 13.22 -0.07
CA GLY A 72 9.60 13.30 -0.53
C GLY A 72 9.45 13.57 -2.03
N GLY A 73 8.23 13.93 -2.42
CA GLY A 73 7.87 14.29 -3.79
C GLY A 73 7.15 13.20 -4.58
N LEU A 74 6.86 12.05 -3.96
CA LEU A 74 6.07 10.99 -4.59
C LEU A 74 4.64 11.47 -4.82
N PRO A 75 4.11 11.45 -6.06
CA PRO A 75 2.70 11.70 -6.32
C PRO A 75 1.86 10.50 -5.88
N ILE A 76 0.87 10.77 -5.03
CA ILE A 76 -0.13 9.81 -4.56
C ILE A 76 -1.46 10.28 -5.12
N ASP A 77 -1.90 9.59 -6.15
CA ASP A 77 -3.18 9.84 -6.80
C ASP A 77 -4.33 9.32 -5.93
N THR A 78 -5.34 10.16 -5.78
CA THR A 78 -6.55 9.85 -5.03
C THR A 78 -7.78 10.25 -5.83
N PRO A 79 -8.99 9.77 -5.47
CA PRO A 79 -10.24 10.25 -6.06
C PRO A 79 -10.50 11.75 -5.89
N PHE A 80 -9.71 12.44 -5.06
CA PHE A 80 -9.82 13.86 -4.76
C PHE A 80 -8.71 14.71 -5.42
N GLY A 81 -7.87 14.09 -6.27
CA GLY A 81 -6.67 14.68 -6.87
C GLY A 81 -5.39 14.08 -6.32
N THR A 82 -4.26 14.71 -6.61
CA THR A 82 -2.92 14.20 -6.29
C THR A 82 -2.36 14.87 -5.03
N VAL A 83 -1.96 14.05 -4.06
CA VAL A 83 -1.22 14.46 -2.87
C VAL A 83 0.25 14.12 -3.07
N HIS A 84 1.18 15.00 -2.69
CA HIS A 84 2.60 14.69 -2.75
C HIS A 84 3.16 14.37 -1.37
N SER A 85 4.02 13.36 -1.27
CA SER A 85 4.75 13.08 -0.03
C SER A 85 5.70 14.24 0.30
N THR A 86 5.95 14.45 1.60
CA THR A 86 6.74 15.58 2.11
C THR A 86 8.20 15.19 2.35
N ASN A 87 9.09 16.16 2.49
CA ASN A 87 10.44 15.90 2.96
C ASN A 87 10.42 15.61 4.47
N ILE A 88 10.93 14.46 4.90
CA ILE A 88 11.00 14.05 6.32
C ILE A 88 12.44 13.95 6.82
N THR A 89 13.41 14.48 6.07
CA THR A 89 14.80 14.63 6.51
C THR A 89 14.92 15.73 7.57
N PRO A 90 16.03 15.80 8.33
CA PRO A 90 16.23 16.87 9.32
C PRO A 90 16.62 18.22 8.71
N ASP A 91 16.43 18.41 7.39
CA ASP A 91 16.56 19.73 6.78
C ASP A 91 15.56 20.71 7.42
N ARG A 92 16.04 21.89 7.82
CA ARG A 92 15.22 22.88 8.55
C ARG A 92 14.31 23.70 7.64
N ALA A 93 14.73 23.93 6.40
CA ALA A 93 14.00 24.81 5.48
C ALA A 93 12.85 24.09 4.79
N THR A 94 13.05 22.81 4.46
CA THR A 94 12.16 22.02 3.61
C THR A 94 11.70 20.72 4.26
N GLY A 95 12.43 20.20 5.25
CA GLY A 95 12.12 18.98 5.99
C GLY A 95 11.53 19.23 7.39
N ILE A 96 11.79 18.29 8.31
CA ILE A 96 11.29 18.30 9.69
C ILE A 96 12.34 18.77 10.71
N GLY A 97 13.44 19.41 10.27
CA GLY A 97 14.55 19.82 11.12
C GLY A 97 14.17 20.73 12.29
N ASP A 98 13.08 21.50 12.13
CA ASP A 98 12.54 22.41 13.15
C ASP A 98 11.44 21.77 14.02
N TRP A 99 11.08 20.51 13.80
CA TRP A 99 10.00 19.85 14.53
C TRP A 99 10.54 19.30 15.84
N SER A 100 9.90 19.59 16.97
CA SER A 100 10.15 18.89 18.24
C SER A 100 9.56 17.47 18.20
N LEU A 101 9.93 16.60 19.14
CA LEU A 101 9.27 15.30 19.30
C LEU A 101 7.76 15.47 19.51
N GLU A 102 7.34 16.50 20.25
CA GLU A 102 5.92 16.82 20.41
C GLU A 102 5.23 17.12 19.08
N ALA A 103 5.85 17.92 18.20
CA ALA A 103 5.30 18.23 16.88
C ALA A 103 5.27 16.99 15.97
N TYR A 104 6.30 16.15 16.04
CA TYR A 104 6.37 14.88 15.32
C TYR A 104 5.27 13.93 15.77
N THR A 105 5.15 13.70 17.09
CA THR A 105 4.10 12.86 17.69
C THR A 105 2.71 13.40 17.33
N ARG A 106 2.51 14.71 17.33
CA ARG A 106 1.24 15.32 16.92
C ARG A 106 0.89 15.02 15.46
N ALA A 107 1.87 15.11 14.56
CA ALA A 107 1.64 14.77 13.16
C ALA A 107 1.30 13.29 13.02
N MET A 108 2.12 12.40 13.60
CA MET A 108 1.94 10.96 13.52
C MET A 108 0.62 10.48 14.13
N ARG A 109 0.21 11.02 15.27
CA ARG A 109 -1.00 10.57 15.98
C ARG A 109 -2.28 11.25 15.54
N GLU A 110 -2.20 12.52 15.16
CA GLU A 110 -3.41 13.34 14.99
C GLU A 110 -3.57 13.89 13.58
N GLY A 111 -2.58 13.69 12.70
CA GLY A 111 -2.59 14.27 11.37
C GLY A 111 -2.62 15.79 11.41
N VAL A 112 -1.79 16.42 12.25
CA VAL A 112 -1.64 17.87 12.36
C VAL A 112 -0.15 18.20 12.41
N ASP A 113 0.32 18.98 11.44
CA ASP A 113 1.73 19.37 11.40
C ASP A 113 2.11 20.38 12.49
N ARG A 114 3.39 20.76 12.55
CA ARG A 114 3.92 21.72 13.53
C ARG A 114 3.20 23.08 13.46
N GLU A 115 2.83 23.55 12.28
CA GLU A 115 2.15 24.84 12.07
C GLU A 115 0.63 24.79 12.36
N GLY A 116 0.08 23.61 12.66
CA GLY A 116 -1.33 23.44 12.98
C GLY A 116 -2.22 23.14 11.76
N ARG A 117 -1.63 22.88 10.59
CA ARG A 117 -2.38 22.48 9.39
C ARG A 117 -2.73 21.00 9.50
N HIS A 118 -3.97 20.67 9.17
CA HIS A 118 -4.44 19.28 9.11
C HIS A 118 -3.80 18.56 7.92
N LEU A 119 -3.16 17.44 8.15
CA LEU A 119 -2.55 16.59 7.13
C LEU A 119 -3.63 15.75 6.42
N TYR A 120 -3.42 15.45 5.14
CA TYR A 120 -4.31 14.57 4.39
C TYR A 120 -4.09 13.11 4.82
N PRO A 121 -5.13 12.27 4.89
CA PRO A 121 -5.04 10.88 5.33
C PRO A 121 -4.26 9.96 4.39
N ALA A 122 -3.76 10.47 3.26
CA ALA A 122 -2.70 9.81 2.50
C ALA A 122 -1.43 9.61 3.35
N PHE A 123 -1.20 10.48 4.34
CA PHE A 123 -0.34 10.19 5.47
C PHE A 123 -1.15 9.39 6.49
N PRO A 124 -0.84 8.10 6.74
CA PRO A 124 -1.71 7.14 7.43
C PRO A 124 -1.75 7.33 8.97
N TYR A 125 -1.95 8.57 9.43
CA TYR A 125 -1.97 8.93 10.84
C TYR A 125 -3.10 8.24 11.63
N GLU A 126 -4.16 7.78 10.96
CA GLU A 126 -5.22 6.98 11.57
C GLU A 126 -4.75 5.60 12.04
N TYR A 127 -3.66 5.09 11.48
CA TYR A 127 -3.01 3.85 11.88
C TYR A 127 -1.86 4.13 12.84
N PHE A 128 -1.04 5.14 12.54
CA PHE A 128 0.08 5.54 13.40
C PHE A 128 -0.34 6.01 14.79
N ALA A 129 -1.59 6.44 14.97
CA ALA A 129 -2.18 6.71 16.29
C ALA A 129 -2.11 5.53 17.27
N ARG A 130 -1.93 4.29 16.79
CA ARG A 130 -1.83 3.09 17.61
C ARG A 130 -0.44 2.83 18.18
N ILE A 131 0.58 3.50 17.64
CA ILE A 131 1.98 3.28 18.02
C ILE A 131 2.23 3.79 19.44
N THR A 132 3.19 3.22 20.15
CA THR A 132 3.55 3.66 21.50
C THR A 132 4.35 4.97 21.47
N ASP A 133 4.40 5.70 22.58
CA ASP A 133 5.21 6.93 22.65
C ASP A 133 6.72 6.64 22.55
N SER A 134 7.16 5.46 23.01
CA SER A 134 8.56 5.02 22.89
C SER A 134 8.93 4.83 21.43
N ASP A 135 8.11 4.08 20.68
CA ASP A 135 8.37 3.80 19.28
C ASP A 135 8.34 5.08 18.42
N LEU A 136 7.46 6.04 18.75
CA LEU A 136 7.47 7.35 18.10
C LEU A 136 8.73 8.16 18.40
N ALA A 137 9.26 8.06 19.63
CA ALA A 137 10.52 8.70 19.99
C ALA A 137 11.71 8.07 19.25
N ASP A 138 11.71 6.75 19.10
CA ASP A 138 12.76 6.01 18.40
C ASP A 138 12.75 6.32 16.90
N LEU A 139 11.57 6.28 16.29
CA LEU A 139 11.39 6.66 14.88
C LEU A 139 11.81 8.11 14.63
N TYR A 140 11.41 9.03 15.52
CA TYR A 140 11.86 10.43 15.43
C TYR A 140 13.37 10.58 15.55
N ALA A 141 14.01 9.86 16.48
CA ALA A 141 15.45 9.85 16.63
C ALA A 141 16.14 9.38 15.35
N TRP A 142 15.63 8.31 14.73
CA TRP A 142 16.11 7.83 13.44
C TRP A 142 15.94 8.87 12.34
N ASN A 143 14.76 9.48 12.17
CA ASN A 143 14.54 10.53 11.17
C ASN A 143 15.50 11.71 11.35
N MET A 144 15.72 12.13 12.60
CA MET A 144 16.60 13.25 12.93
C MET A 144 18.09 12.93 12.76
N ALA A 145 18.47 11.66 12.69
CA ALA A 145 19.83 11.19 12.43
C ALA A 145 20.15 11.04 10.94
N GLN A 146 19.17 11.16 10.04
CA GLN A 146 19.38 11.02 8.61
C GLN A 146 20.14 12.21 8.00
N PRO A 147 20.79 12.04 6.83
CA PRO A 147 21.33 13.18 6.10
C PRO A 147 20.24 14.21 5.78
N ALA A 148 20.49 15.49 6.10
CA ALA A 148 19.61 16.58 5.69
C ALA A 148 19.65 16.73 4.16
N VAL A 149 18.48 16.72 3.52
CA VAL A 149 18.34 16.98 2.09
C VAL A 149 17.44 18.18 1.91
N ALA A 150 17.99 19.26 1.35
CA ALA A 150 17.19 20.42 0.96
C ALA A 150 16.41 20.10 -0.32
N ALA A 151 15.11 19.85 -0.19
CA ALA A 151 14.23 19.48 -1.28
C ALA A 151 12.81 19.99 -1.02
N GLN A 152 12.34 20.90 -1.87
CA GLN A 152 10.97 21.36 -1.85
C GLN A 152 10.10 20.43 -2.69
N THR A 153 9.09 19.82 -2.06
CA THR A 153 8.18 18.91 -2.75
C THR A 153 7.10 19.68 -3.51
N PRO A 154 6.55 19.12 -4.61
CA PRO A 154 5.45 19.74 -5.31
C PRO A 154 4.23 19.96 -4.38
N PRO A 155 3.44 21.03 -4.59
CA PRO A 155 2.20 21.21 -3.84
C PRO A 155 1.17 20.14 -4.23
N ASN A 156 0.20 19.89 -3.37
CA ASN A 156 -0.93 19.02 -3.70
C ASN A 156 -1.81 19.69 -4.78
N ASP A 157 -2.30 18.88 -5.72
CA ASP A 157 -3.25 19.29 -6.76
C ASP A 157 -4.59 18.60 -6.49
N LEU A 158 -5.49 19.30 -5.79
CA LEU A 158 -6.73 18.72 -5.29
C LEU A 158 -7.95 19.44 -5.86
N VAL A 159 -8.98 18.66 -6.19
CA VAL A 159 -10.24 19.21 -6.70
C VAL A 159 -10.93 20.03 -5.62
N PHE A 160 -11.61 21.11 -6.03
CA PHE A 160 -12.43 21.86 -5.08
C PHE A 160 -13.62 20.99 -4.60
N PRO A 161 -13.91 20.89 -3.28
CA PRO A 161 -13.31 21.63 -2.16
C PRO A 161 -12.24 20.86 -1.35
N ALA A 162 -11.72 19.72 -1.81
CA ALA A 162 -10.76 18.88 -1.07
C ALA A 162 -9.46 19.60 -0.66
N GLY A 163 -9.07 20.65 -1.38
CA GLY A 163 -7.95 21.54 -0.99
C GLY A 163 -8.19 22.34 0.31
N PHE A 164 -9.43 22.48 0.78
CA PHE A 164 -9.76 23.29 1.95
C PHE A 164 -9.49 22.53 3.26
N ARG A 165 -8.26 22.67 3.77
CA ARG A 165 -7.70 21.97 4.95
C ARG A 165 -8.64 21.90 6.18
N PRO A 166 -9.43 22.92 6.56
CA PRO A 166 -10.36 22.80 7.69
C PRO A 166 -11.41 21.68 7.55
N LEU A 167 -11.76 21.24 6.34
CA LEU A 167 -12.66 20.10 6.15
C LEU A 167 -12.09 18.80 6.71
N LEU A 168 -10.76 18.67 6.76
CA LEU A 168 -10.09 17.51 7.34
C LEU A 168 -10.33 17.39 8.85
N ALA A 169 -10.56 18.50 9.56
CA ALA A 169 -10.97 18.43 10.96
C ALA A 169 -12.31 17.72 11.12
N GLY A 170 -13.27 18.01 10.23
CA GLY A 170 -14.56 17.32 10.19
C GLY A 170 -14.43 15.85 9.77
N TRP A 171 -13.59 15.57 8.78
CA TRP A 171 -13.27 14.20 8.36
C TRP A 171 -12.69 13.38 9.53
N LYS A 172 -11.76 13.95 10.29
CA LYS A 172 -11.15 13.28 11.45
C LYS A 172 -12.14 12.99 12.56
N LEU A 173 -13.11 13.87 12.80
CA LEU A 173 -14.19 13.59 13.77
C LEU A 173 -15.02 12.35 13.41
N LEU A 174 -15.06 11.97 12.12
CA LEU A 174 -15.82 10.82 11.64
C LEU A 174 -14.96 9.55 11.56
N PHE A 175 -13.70 9.66 11.14
CA PHE A 175 -12.90 8.51 10.71
C PHE A 175 -11.58 8.31 11.47
N HIS A 176 -11.24 9.19 12.41
CA HIS A 176 -9.98 9.12 13.15
C HIS A 176 -10.20 8.91 14.65
N SER A 177 -9.44 7.98 15.22
CA SER A 177 -9.35 7.74 16.66
C SER A 177 -7.89 7.85 17.11
N ASN A 178 -7.61 8.75 18.05
CA ASN A 178 -6.29 8.88 18.66
C ASN A 178 -6.15 7.93 19.85
N THR A 179 -6.13 6.63 19.56
CA THR A 179 -6.07 5.56 20.57
C THR A 179 -4.86 4.67 20.32
N GLN A 180 -3.99 4.54 21.32
CA GLN A 180 -2.87 3.60 21.30
C GLN A 180 -3.38 2.16 21.24
N PHE A 181 -2.56 1.27 20.69
CA PHE A 181 -2.83 -0.15 20.69
C PHE A 181 -2.96 -0.68 22.13
N ALA A 182 -3.92 -1.56 22.33
CA ALA A 182 -4.11 -2.27 23.58
C ALA A 182 -4.02 -3.76 23.27
N GLU A 183 -3.14 -4.45 24.00
CA GLU A 183 -2.96 -5.90 23.88
C GLU A 183 -4.23 -6.65 24.28
N ASP A 184 -4.53 -7.72 23.56
CA ASP A 184 -5.56 -8.68 23.94
C ASP A 184 -4.96 -9.71 24.93
N PRO A 185 -5.40 -9.74 26.20
CA PRO A 185 -4.85 -10.64 27.21
C PRO A 185 -5.20 -12.12 26.97
N THR A 186 -6.10 -12.40 26.03
CA THR A 186 -6.46 -13.78 25.63
C THR A 186 -5.58 -14.32 24.51
N GLN A 187 -4.75 -13.47 23.91
CA GLN A 187 -3.89 -13.80 22.78
C GLN A 187 -2.43 -13.96 23.20
N SER A 188 -1.64 -14.60 22.34
CA SER A 188 -0.20 -14.75 22.56
C SER A 188 0.54 -13.41 22.39
N GLU A 189 1.74 -13.29 22.97
CA GLU A 189 2.63 -12.14 22.76
C GLU A 189 2.95 -11.94 21.27
N GLN A 190 3.19 -13.04 20.55
CA GLN A 190 3.45 -13.01 19.11
C GLN A 190 2.23 -12.49 18.32
N TRP A 191 1.01 -12.88 18.71
CA TRP A 191 -0.21 -12.39 18.09
C TRP A 191 -0.39 -10.89 18.36
N ASN A 192 -0.19 -10.45 19.61
CA ASN A 192 -0.28 -9.03 19.95
C ASN A 192 0.77 -8.19 19.23
N THR A 193 1.99 -8.72 19.06
CA THR A 193 3.03 -8.09 18.24
C THR A 193 2.59 -7.97 16.77
N GLY A 194 2.07 -9.04 16.17
CA GLY A 194 1.56 -9.00 14.80
C GLY A 194 0.39 -8.04 14.62
N ALA A 195 -0.54 -8.03 15.58
CA ALA A 195 -1.69 -7.13 15.60
C ALA A 195 -1.25 -5.65 15.71
N TYR A 196 -0.27 -5.37 16.58
CA TYR A 196 0.32 -4.04 16.76
C TYR A 196 0.95 -3.53 15.46
N LEU A 197 1.77 -4.36 14.82
CA LEU A 197 2.43 -4.01 13.57
C LEU A 197 1.43 -3.82 12.43
N ALA A 198 0.49 -4.75 12.25
CA ALA A 198 -0.48 -4.71 11.15
C ALA A 198 -1.44 -3.52 11.25
N GLN A 199 -1.91 -3.22 12.46
CA GLN A 199 -2.89 -2.14 12.68
C GLN A 199 -2.21 -0.76 12.85
N GLY A 200 -0.94 -0.75 13.26
CA GLY A 200 -0.14 0.45 13.48
C GLY A 200 0.72 0.81 12.26
N LEU A 201 2.04 0.64 12.38
CA LEU A 201 3.03 1.15 11.42
C LEU A 201 2.93 0.43 10.07
N GLY A 202 2.64 -0.86 10.07
CA GLY A 202 2.45 -1.61 8.82
C GLY A 202 1.17 -1.25 8.09
N HIS A 203 0.23 -0.53 8.74
CA HIS A 203 -1.01 0.03 8.20
C HIS A 203 -1.69 -0.84 7.14
N CYS A 204 -1.76 -2.17 7.35
CA CYS A 204 -2.19 -3.10 6.31
C CYS A 204 -3.61 -2.79 5.83
N SER A 205 -4.48 -2.41 6.76
CA SER A 205 -5.85 -1.98 6.47
C SER A 205 -5.91 -0.69 5.66
N ALA A 206 -4.82 0.07 5.47
CA ALA A 206 -4.82 1.25 4.61
C ALA A 206 -5.19 0.91 3.16
N CYS A 207 -4.73 -0.26 2.68
CA CYS A 207 -5.01 -0.79 1.36
C CYS A 207 -6.05 -1.92 1.38
N HIS A 208 -6.08 -2.73 2.44
CA HIS A 208 -6.90 -3.95 2.51
C HIS A 208 -8.30 -3.74 3.11
N VAL A 209 -8.78 -2.50 3.24
CA VAL A 209 -10.14 -2.16 3.71
C VAL A 209 -10.90 -1.38 2.65
N PRO A 210 -12.22 -1.59 2.48
CA PRO A 210 -12.97 -0.82 1.51
C PRO A 210 -13.11 0.63 2.01
N ARG A 211 -12.97 1.59 1.08
CA ARG A 211 -13.15 3.01 1.35
C ARG A 211 -14.56 3.47 0.97
N ASN A 212 -15.11 4.39 1.73
CA ASN A 212 -16.39 5.05 1.42
C ASN A 212 -16.17 6.26 0.49
N LEU A 213 -17.25 6.90 0.04
CA LEU A 213 -17.19 8.05 -0.89
C LEU A 213 -16.45 9.28 -0.33
N LEU A 214 -16.23 9.35 0.99
CA LEU A 214 -15.45 10.40 1.65
C LEU A 214 -13.98 10.00 1.87
N GLY A 215 -13.54 8.85 1.34
CA GLY A 215 -12.18 8.32 1.53
C GLY A 215 -11.92 7.71 2.92
N GLY A 216 -12.92 7.70 3.80
CA GLY A 216 -12.83 7.03 5.11
C GLY A 216 -12.94 5.52 4.96
N THR A 217 -12.46 4.78 5.96
CA THR A 217 -12.70 3.33 6.04
C THR A 217 -14.19 3.04 6.16
N ALA A 218 -14.68 1.99 5.50
CA ALA A 218 -16.06 1.57 5.65
C ALA A 218 -16.25 0.87 7.00
N GLU A 219 -17.12 1.45 7.84
CA GLU A 219 -17.39 0.93 9.19
C GLU A 219 -17.85 -0.53 9.14
N GLY A 220 -17.30 -1.36 10.04
CA GLY A 220 -17.64 -2.77 10.16
C GLY A 220 -17.07 -3.69 9.08
N ARG A 221 -16.28 -3.17 8.12
CA ARG A 221 -15.72 -3.95 7.00
C ARG A 221 -14.19 -4.08 7.06
N ALA A 222 -13.63 -4.10 8.26
CA ALA A 222 -12.18 -4.15 8.48
C ALA A 222 -11.55 -5.33 7.74
N ASP A 223 -10.52 -5.05 6.95
CA ASP A 223 -9.73 -6.05 6.22
C ASP A 223 -10.51 -6.89 5.20
N GLU A 224 -11.70 -6.46 4.77
CA GLU A 224 -12.53 -7.15 3.76
C GLU A 224 -12.09 -6.91 2.30
N GLY A 225 -10.84 -6.47 2.11
CA GLY A 225 -10.27 -6.15 0.81
C GLY A 225 -10.46 -4.68 0.47
N GLY A 226 -9.70 -4.19 -0.50
CA GLY A 226 -9.71 -2.78 -0.86
C GLY A 226 -9.01 -2.55 -2.19
N GLU A 227 -8.44 -1.36 -2.32
CA GLU A 227 -7.81 -0.91 -3.55
C GLU A 227 -6.65 0.03 -3.23
N ALA A 228 -5.57 -0.12 -3.98
CA ALA A 228 -4.41 0.76 -3.89
C ALA A 228 -3.83 0.94 -5.30
N TYR A 229 -3.77 2.19 -5.76
CA TYR A 229 -3.20 2.54 -7.07
C TYR A 229 -3.81 1.75 -8.26
N ASP A 230 -5.15 1.63 -8.31
CA ASP A 230 -5.90 0.80 -9.26
C ASP A 230 -5.64 -0.73 -9.19
N TRP A 231 -4.82 -1.18 -8.24
CA TRP A 231 -4.71 -2.60 -7.89
C TRP A 231 -5.73 -3.00 -6.85
N TRP A 232 -6.37 -4.13 -7.07
CA TRP A 232 -7.27 -4.73 -6.09
C TRP A 232 -6.44 -5.40 -4.98
N ALA A 233 -6.70 -4.99 -3.73
CA ALA A 233 -6.10 -5.57 -2.54
C ALA A 233 -7.04 -6.67 -1.99
N PRO A 234 -6.60 -7.93 -1.89
CA PRO A 234 -7.45 -9.02 -1.43
C PRO A 234 -7.80 -8.89 0.06
N PRO A 235 -8.94 -9.44 0.53
CA PRO A 235 -9.25 -9.47 1.96
C PRO A 235 -8.16 -10.13 2.80
N LEU A 236 -7.85 -9.59 3.99
CA LEU A 236 -6.97 -10.24 4.98
C LEU A 236 -7.80 -10.98 6.04
N THR A 237 -8.87 -11.61 5.59
CA THR A 237 -9.83 -12.36 6.40
C THR A 237 -10.17 -13.69 5.73
N ALA A 238 -11.09 -14.43 6.34
CA ALA A 238 -11.76 -15.59 5.77
C ALA A 238 -12.33 -15.39 4.36
N ALA A 239 -12.66 -14.15 3.97
CA ALA A 239 -13.25 -13.83 2.67
C ALA A 239 -12.24 -13.76 1.51
N ASN A 240 -10.95 -13.98 1.77
CA ASN A 240 -9.93 -13.95 0.72
C ASN A 240 -10.19 -15.06 -0.31
N PRO A 241 -10.28 -14.76 -1.62
CA PRO A 241 -10.62 -15.73 -2.65
C PRO A 241 -9.41 -16.54 -3.14
N ALA A 242 -8.32 -16.58 -2.37
CA ALA A 242 -7.13 -17.34 -2.72
C ALA A 242 -7.49 -18.80 -3.03
N PRO A 243 -7.01 -19.34 -4.16
CA PRO A 243 -7.17 -20.74 -4.54
C PRO A 243 -6.72 -21.72 -3.47
N ASN A 244 -5.58 -21.41 -2.85
CA ASN A 244 -4.94 -22.21 -1.84
C ASN A 244 -4.98 -21.48 -0.50
N VAL A 245 -5.21 -22.24 0.57
CA VAL A 245 -5.28 -21.71 1.94
C VAL A 245 -3.95 -21.06 2.30
N TRP A 246 -4.02 -19.83 2.81
CA TRP A 246 -2.87 -19.15 3.40
C TRP A 246 -2.60 -19.69 4.79
N THR A 247 -1.50 -20.42 4.93
CA THR A 247 -0.95 -20.84 6.22
C THR A 247 -0.04 -19.77 6.81
N GLU A 248 0.21 -19.82 8.12
CA GLU A 248 1.20 -18.97 8.79
C GLU A 248 2.58 -19.05 8.09
N ALA A 249 3.04 -20.26 7.74
CA ALA A 249 4.31 -20.45 7.06
C ALA A 249 4.34 -19.80 5.66
N SER A 250 3.26 -19.93 4.88
CA SER A 250 3.18 -19.27 3.58
C SER A 250 3.07 -17.75 3.69
N LEU A 251 2.37 -17.23 4.70
CA LEU A 251 2.28 -15.79 4.94
C LEU A 251 3.65 -15.22 5.34
N ALA A 252 4.36 -15.89 6.26
CA ALA A 252 5.70 -15.46 6.68
C ALA A 252 6.67 -15.44 5.49
N ALA A 253 6.67 -16.49 4.67
CA ALA A 253 7.48 -16.55 3.45
C ALA A 253 7.13 -15.42 2.46
N TYR A 254 5.84 -15.17 2.23
CA TYR A 254 5.38 -14.12 1.32
C TYR A 254 5.77 -12.72 1.82
N LEU A 255 5.55 -12.43 3.10
CA LEU A 255 5.86 -11.13 3.68
C LEU A 255 7.36 -10.84 3.74
N HIS A 256 8.18 -11.87 3.92
CA HIS A 256 9.64 -11.70 4.02
C HIS A 256 10.35 -11.78 2.66
N THR A 257 9.82 -12.53 1.69
CA THR A 257 10.51 -12.83 0.42
C THR A 257 9.74 -12.43 -0.84
N GLY A 258 8.50 -11.95 -0.70
CA GLY A 258 7.62 -11.59 -1.81
C GLY A 258 6.98 -12.78 -2.51
N ARG A 259 7.16 -14.00 -1.99
CA ARG A 259 6.59 -15.21 -2.59
C ARG A 259 6.27 -16.30 -1.58
N ALA A 260 5.29 -17.13 -1.91
CA ALA A 260 5.06 -18.39 -1.23
C ALA A 260 4.71 -19.50 -2.24
N PRO A 261 5.26 -20.71 -2.10
CA PRO A 261 4.89 -21.84 -2.96
C PRO A 261 3.38 -22.13 -2.91
N GLY A 262 2.79 -22.39 -4.08
CA GLY A 262 1.34 -22.59 -4.20
C GLY A 262 0.52 -21.31 -4.01
N GLN A 263 1.17 -20.16 -3.96
CA GLN A 263 0.55 -18.84 -3.88
C GLN A 263 1.10 -17.95 -4.99
N GLY A 264 0.61 -16.71 -5.06
CA GLY A 264 1.16 -15.69 -5.95
C GLY A 264 2.50 -15.12 -5.48
N VAL A 265 3.03 -14.23 -6.31
CA VAL A 265 4.17 -13.34 -6.00
C VAL A 265 3.65 -11.94 -5.70
N ALA A 266 4.37 -11.18 -4.89
CA ALA A 266 4.08 -9.78 -4.63
C ALA A 266 4.24 -8.98 -5.92
N ALA A 267 3.27 -8.12 -6.21
CA ALA A 267 3.22 -7.30 -7.41
C ALA A 267 2.59 -5.94 -7.09
N GLY A 268 2.82 -4.97 -7.98
CA GLY A 268 2.27 -3.63 -7.82
C GLY A 268 2.67 -2.99 -6.49
N PRO A 269 1.75 -2.30 -5.80
CA PRO A 269 2.04 -1.64 -4.53
C PRO A 269 2.57 -2.58 -3.44
N MET A 270 2.06 -3.82 -3.39
CA MET A 270 2.50 -4.79 -2.38
C MET A 270 3.95 -5.24 -2.59
N ALA A 271 4.48 -5.18 -3.82
CA ALA A 271 5.88 -5.48 -4.07
C ALA A 271 6.80 -4.52 -3.30
N SER A 272 6.53 -3.21 -3.33
CA SER A 272 7.33 -2.23 -2.56
C SER A 272 7.20 -2.45 -1.05
N VAL A 273 6.01 -2.78 -0.56
CA VAL A 273 5.79 -3.07 0.88
C VAL A 273 6.61 -4.29 1.32
N VAL A 274 6.73 -5.31 0.47
CA VAL A 274 7.57 -6.46 0.81
C VAL A 274 9.04 -6.13 0.67
N HIS A 275 9.49 -5.67 -0.50
CA HIS A 275 10.91 -5.64 -0.83
C HIS A 275 11.66 -4.43 -0.31
N ASP A 276 11.00 -3.28 -0.24
CA ASP A 276 11.61 -2.04 0.26
C ASP A 276 11.40 -1.85 1.78
N SER A 277 10.69 -2.79 2.42
CA SER A 277 10.27 -2.70 3.81
C SER A 277 10.39 -4.05 4.54
N LEU A 278 9.42 -4.95 4.42
CA LEU A 278 9.33 -6.15 5.28
C LEU A 278 10.48 -7.16 5.10
N ALA A 279 11.03 -7.27 3.89
CA ALA A 279 12.16 -8.12 3.58
C ALA A 279 13.47 -7.63 4.22
N LEU A 280 13.56 -6.33 4.51
CA LEU A 280 14.72 -5.70 5.16
C LEU A 280 14.57 -5.66 6.68
N ALA A 281 13.35 -5.83 7.20
CA ALA A 281 13.08 -5.95 8.62
C ALA A 281 13.48 -7.33 9.17
N PRO A 282 13.71 -7.47 10.48
CA PRO A 282 13.93 -8.76 11.11
C PRO A 282 12.83 -9.78 10.77
N GLU A 283 13.22 -11.02 10.46
CA GLU A 283 12.28 -12.09 10.09
C GLU A 283 11.20 -12.33 11.16
N ALA A 284 11.52 -12.06 12.44
CA ALA A 284 10.58 -12.13 13.55
C ALA A 284 9.35 -11.22 13.37
N ASP A 285 9.50 -10.07 12.70
CA ASP A 285 8.38 -9.16 12.44
C ASP A 285 7.42 -9.74 11.39
N SER A 286 7.98 -10.30 10.31
CA SER A 286 7.20 -11.03 9.30
C SER A 286 6.50 -12.25 9.90
N ALA A 287 7.16 -12.96 10.83
CA ALA A 287 6.56 -14.09 11.54
C ALA A 287 5.41 -13.67 12.49
N ALA A 288 5.55 -12.55 13.21
CA ALA A 288 4.48 -12.02 14.07
C ALA A 288 3.28 -11.56 13.24
N LEU A 289 3.52 -10.80 12.16
CA LEU A 289 2.51 -10.39 11.19
C LEU A 289 1.77 -11.61 10.60
N ALA A 290 2.53 -12.63 10.18
CA ALA A 290 1.97 -13.86 9.64
C ALA A 290 1.11 -14.62 10.66
N HIS A 291 1.54 -14.70 11.93
CA HIS A 291 0.77 -15.36 12.99
C HIS A 291 -0.59 -14.67 13.22
N TYR A 292 -0.58 -13.34 13.29
CA TYR A 292 -1.81 -12.54 13.40
C TYR A 292 -2.73 -12.72 12.18
N MET A 293 -2.19 -12.61 10.97
CA MET A 293 -2.97 -12.72 9.74
C MET A 293 -3.51 -14.14 9.53
N ALA A 294 -2.74 -15.18 9.86
CA ALA A 294 -3.17 -16.57 9.77
C ALA A 294 -4.40 -16.82 10.64
N ASP A 295 -4.44 -16.29 11.87
CA ASP A 295 -5.62 -16.38 12.75
C ASP A 295 -6.84 -15.66 12.13
N ARG A 296 -6.64 -14.45 11.58
CA ARG A 296 -7.72 -13.70 10.89
C ARG A 296 -8.22 -14.40 9.62
N MET A 297 -7.36 -15.17 8.97
CA MET A 297 -7.64 -15.91 7.73
C MET A 297 -8.01 -17.37 7.98
N ALA A 298 -7.92 -17.89 9.22
CA ALA A 298 -8.08 -19.30 9.57
C ALA A 298 -9.48 -19.89 9.28
N ARG A 299 -10.46 -19.03 8.95
CA ARG A 299 -11.80 -19.45 8.50
C ARG A 299 -12.01 -19.30 6.99
N GLN A 300 -10.94 -19.20 6.19
CA GLN A 300 -11.03 -19.46 4.76
C GLN A 300 -11.57 -20.87 4.60
N ASP A 301 -12.86 -21.01 4.33
CA ASP A 301 -13.45 -22.30 3.98
C ASP A 301 -12.70 -22.79 2.75
N ALA A 302 -12.02 -23.93 2.89
CA ALA A 302 -11.26 -24.53 1.81
C ALA A 302 -12.18 -24.70 0.60
N PHE A 303 -11.90 -23.96 -0.47
CA PHE A 303 -12.67 -23.85 -1.70
C PHE A 303 -14.03 -23.13 -1.58
N HIS A 304 -14.02 -21.82 -1.77
CA HIS A 304 -15.16 -21.17 -2.41
C HIS A 304 -15.40 -21.84 -3.79
N THR A 305 -16.62 -22.26 -4.07
CA THR A 305 -17.01 -22.98 -5.30
C THR A 305 -16.85 -22.13 -6.58
N GLU A 306 -16.87 -20.80 -6.44
CA GLU A 306 -16.68 -19.83 -7.53
C GLU A 306 -15.20 -19.76 -8.01
N PRO A 307 -14.19 -19.57 -7.13
CA PRO A 307 -12.78 -19.71 -7.49
C PRO A 307 -12.43 -21.04 -8.15
N ALA A 308 -12.97 -22.17 -7.69
CA ALA A 308 -12.66 -23.49 -8.26
C ALA A 308 -12.97 -23.59 -9.78
N ALA A 309 -14.03 -22.93 -10.25
CA ALA A 309 -14.38 -22.86 -11.67
C ALA A 309 -13.39 -21.99 -12.47
N ARG A 310 -12.98 -20.83 -11.92
CA ARG A 310 -11.95 -19.94 -12.49
C ARG A 310 -10.61 -20.67 -12.67
N LEU A 311 -10.22 -21.44 -11.66
CA LEU A 311 -8.97 -22.18 -11.65
C LEU A 311 -8.99 -23.35 -12.63
N GLY A 312 -10.15 -24.00 -12.81
CA GLY A 312 -10.32 -25.03 -13.83
C GLY A 312 -10.09 -24.52 -15.26
N LEU A 313 -10.53 -23.29 -15.56
CA LEU A 313 -10.28 -22.64 -16.85
C LEU A 313 -8.82 -22.23 -17.01
N ALA A 314 -8.23 -21.60 -16.00
CA ALA A 314 -6.81 -21.27 -15.99
C ALA A 314 -5.96 -22.53 -16.19
N ARG A 315 -6.25 -23.61 -15.47
CA ARG A 315 -5.57 -24.90 -15.60
C ARG A 315 -5.67 -25.46 -17.03
N ALA A 316 -6.88 -25.46 -17.59
CA ALA A 316 -7.10 -25.91 -18.96
C ALA A 316 -6.35 -25.05 -19.99
N ALA A 317 -6.29 -23.73 -19.79
CA ALA A 317 -5.49 -22.82 -20.60
C ALA A 317 -3.99 -23.16 -20.53
N LEU A 318 -3.47 -23.40 -19.33
CA LEU A 318 -2.06 -23.79 -19.11
C LEU A 318 -1.69 -25.14 -19.75
N ASP A 319 -2.65 -26.06 -19.87
CA ASP A 319 -2.45 -27.39 -20.45
C ASP A 319 -2.50 -27.40 -22.00
N THR A 320 -2.89 -26.29 -22.65
CA THR A 320 -2.95 -26.20 -24.13
C THR A 320 -1.57 -26.03 -24.78
N ASN A 321 -0.85 -27.13 -24.96
CA ASN A 321 0.29 -27.21 -25.88
C ASN A 321 -0.20 -27.39 -27.33
N SER A 322 -0.54 -26.30 -28.03
CA SER A 322 -0.77 -26.34 -29.49
C SER A 322 0.32 -25.58 -30.24
N PRO A 323 1.07 -26.23 -31.16
CA PRO A 323 2.01 -25.53 -32.01
C PRO A 323 1.25 -24.85 -33.15
N ALA A 324 1.19 -23.53 -33.15
CA ALA A 324 0.73 -22.75 -34.31
C ALA A 324 1.82 -21.78 -34.76
N MET A 325 2.80 -22.31 -35.50
CA MET A 325 3.69 -21.49 -36.32
C MET A 325 2.94 -21.06 -37.58
N GLY A 326 2.52 -19.79 -37.61
CA GLY A 326 1.99 -19.12 -38.79
C GLY A 326 1.79 -17.62 -38.53
N SER A 327 2.27 -16.78 -39.44
CA SER A 327 2.33 -15.31 -39.31
C SER A 327 0.96 -14.63 -39.47
N ALA A 328 0.00 -14.94 -38.60
CA ALA A 328 -1.28 -14.24 -38.52
C ALA A 328 -1.29 -13.32 -37.28
N VAL A 329 -1.96 -12.17 -37.40
CA VAL A 329 -2.30 -11.34 -36.23
C VAL A 329 -3.22 -12.18 -35.35
N PHE A 330 -2.69 -12.68 -34.23
CA PHE A 330 -3.44 -13.50 -33.31
C PHE A 330 -4.47 -12.64 -32.56
N GLU A 331 -5.76 -12.91 -32.77
CA GLU A 331 -6.88 -12.40 -31.96
C GLU A 331 -7.38 -13.46 -30.95
N ASP A 332 -6.89 -14.70 -31.07
CA ASP A 332 -7.22 -15.82 -30.20
C ASP A 332 -6.36 -15.80 -28.93
N GLY A 333 -7.01 -15.73 -27.77
CA GLY A 333 -6.35 -15.64 -26.47
C GLY A 333 -5.48 -16.85 -26.12
N ALA A 334 -5.84 -18.06 -26.58
CA ALA A 334 -5.07 -19.27 -26.33
C ALA A 334 -3.77 -19.27 -27.15
N GLN A 335 -3.84 -18.84 -28.42
CA GLN A 335 -2.65 -18.73 -29.27
C GLN A 335 -1.71 -17.63 -28.77
N LEU A 336 -2.27 -16.49 -28.35
CA LEU A 336 -1.50 -15.41 -27.74
C LEU A 336 -0.82 -15.85 -26.44
N PHE A 337 -1.54 -16.55 -25.56
CA PHE A 337 -0.98 -17.09 -24.32
C PHE A 337 0.11 -18.13 -24.59
N SER A 338 -0.12 -19.03 -25.56
CA SER A 338 0.86 -20.01 -26.01
C SER A 338 2.15 -19.34 -26.49
N ALA A 339 2.03 -18.33 -27.35
CA ALA A 339 3.17 -17.64 -27.94
C ALA A 339 3.97 -16.78 -26.94
N ASN A 340 3.33 -16.21 -25.92
CA ASN A 340 3.95 -15.18 -25.07
C ASN A 340 4.18 -15.60 -23.61
N CYS A 341 3.45 -16.60 -23.11
CA CYS A 341 3.36 -16.84 -21.66
C CYS A 341 3.73 -18.27 -21.25
N THR A 342 3.48 -19.27 -22.10
CA THR A 342 3.63 -20.69 -21.73
C THR A 342 5.07 -21.09 -21.40
N THR A 343 6.09 -20.40 -21.94
CA THR A 343 7.49 -20.66 -21.59
C THR A 343 7.76 -20.54 -20.08
N CYS A 344 7.04 -19.65 -19.39
CA CYS A 344 7.20 -19.41 -17.96
C CYS A 344 6.05 -20.02 -17.14
N HIS A 345 4.80 -19.94 -17.61
CA HIS A 345 3.61 -20.24 -16.82
C HIS A 345 2.96 -21.60 -17.09
N HIS A 346 3.56 -22.51 -17.86
CA HIS A 346 2.97 -23.84 -18.08
C HIS A 346 2.86 -24.66 -16.78
N ALA A 347 1.94 -25.63 -16.74
CA ALA A 347 1.84 -26.58 -15.63
C ALA A 347 3.18 -27.31 -15.42
N GLY A 348 3.77 -27.17 -14.23
CA GLY A 348 5.11 -27.70 -13.93
C GLY A 348 6.27 -26.89 -14.54
N GLY A 349 6.07 -25.59 -14.78
CA GLY A 349 7.00 -24.58 -15.30
C GLY A 349 8.43 -24.62 -14.73
N PRO A 350 9.36 -23.83 -15.30
CA PRO A 350 10.75 -23.76 -14.82
C PRO A 350 10.84 -23.68 -13.29
N SER A 351 11.70 -24.50 -12.70
CA SER A 351 11.86 -24.65 -11.24
C SER A 351 10.63 -25.21 -10.50
N GLY A 352 9.72 -25.91 -11.18
CA GLY A 352 8.53 -26.51 -10.58
C GLY A 352 7.53 -25.47 -10.08
N GLY A 353 7.40 -24.34 -10.80
CA GLY A 353 6.55 -23.21 -10.40
C GLY A 353 7.18 -22.27 -9.35
N ARG A 354 8.43 -22.48 -8.95
CA ARG A 354 9.11 -21.63 -7.94
C ARG A 354 9.57 -20.27 -8.46
N ALA A 355 9.95 -20.20 -9.74
CA ALA A 355 10.38 -18.96 -10.39
C ALA A 355 9.19 -18.17 -10.98
N PHE A 356 8.18 -18.90 -11.45
CA PHE A 356 6.96 -18.35 -12.04
C PHE A 356 5.77 -19.10 -11.46
N PRO A 357 4.81 -18.41 -10.83
CA PRO A 357 3.69 -19.09 -10.18
C PRO A 357 2.83 -19.80 -11.22
N ASP A 358 2.25 -20.93 -10.81
CA ASP A 358 1.16 -21.57 -11.54
C ASP A 358 -0.05 -20.62 -11.51
N LEU A 359 -0.42 -20.06 -12.67
CA LEU A 359 -1.48 -19.04 -12.74
C LEU A 359 -2.82 -19.58 -12.25
N SER A 360 -3.04 -20.91 -12.32
CA SER A 360 -4.21 -21.60 -11.78
C SER A 360 -4.23 -21.75 -10.26
N GLU A 361 -3.27 -21.14 -9.57
CA GLU A 361 -3.19 -21.11 -8.10
C GLU A 361 -3.11 -19.67 -7.55
N THR A 362 -3.20 -18.66 -8.43
CA THR A 362 -2.99 -17.25 -8.05
C THR A 362 -4.30 -16.51 -7.78
N THR A 363 -4.28 -15.67 -6.74
CA THR A 363 -5.34 -14.67 -6.48
C THR A 363 -5.51 -13.67 -7.63
N THR A 364 -4.44 -13.41 -8.38
CA THR A 364 -4.45 -12.54 -9.57
C THR A 364 -5.43 -13.02 -10.64
N VAL A 365 -5.55 -14.32 -10.85
CA VAL A 365 -6.50 -14.92 -11.79
C VAL A 365 -7.84 -15.21 -11.11
N ALA A 366 -7.85 -15.66 -9.86
CA ALA A 366 -9.08 -15.99 -9.12
C ALA A 366 -9.90 -14.77 -8.65
N GLY A 367 -9.28 -13.59 -8.65
CA GLY A 367 -9.84 -12.34 -8.14
C GLY A 367 -11.15 -11.93 -8.81
N PRO A 368 -11.91 -11.01 -8.18
CA PRO A 368 -13.26 -10.65 -8.58
C PRO A 368 -13.35 -10.01 -9.96
N ASP A 369 -12.25 -9.43 -10.45
CA ASP A 369 -12.14 -8.87 -11.79
C ASP A 369 -10.70 -9.04 -12.34
N ALA A 370 -10.52 -8.66 -13.60
CA ALA A 370 -9.27 -8.86 -14.32
C ALA A 370 -8.17 -7.82 -14.03
N ARG A 371 -8.38 -6.84 -13.13
CA ARG A 371 -7.48 -5.68 -13.05
C ARG A 371 -6.05 -6.03 -12.69
N ASN A 372 -5.84 -6.89 -11.69
CA ASN A 372 -4.50 -7.29 -11.27
C ASN A 372 -3.80 -8.10 -12.37
N LEU A 373 -4.55 -8.97 -13.07
CA LEU A 373 -4.03 -9.76 -14.19
C LEU A 373 -3.62 -8.86 -15.36
N VAL A 374 -4.46 -7.89 -15.71
CA VAL A 374 -4.16 -6.92 -16.77
C VAL A 374 -2.98 -6.02 -16.38
N HIS A 375 -2.91 -5.54 -15.13
CA HIS A 375 -1.76 -4.77 -14.66
C HIS A 375 -0.46 -5.56 -14.71
N ALA A 376 -0.47 -6.84 -14.28
CA ALA A 376 0.70 -7.71 -14.37
C ALA A 376 1.18 -7.88 -15.82
N MET A 377 0.27 -8.01 -16.79
CA MET A 377 0.64 -8.05 -18.21
C MET A 377 1.16 -6.70 -18.74
N LEU A 378 0.48 -5.59 -18.42
CA LEU A 378 0.85 -4.28 -18.93
C LEU A 378 2.23 -3.85 -18.43
N TRP A 379 2.44 -3.95 -17.12
CA TRP A 379 3.59 -3.35 -16.44
C TRP A 379 4.70 -4.35 -16.12
N GLY A 380 4.41 -5.65 -16.21
CA GLY A 380 5.33 -6.71 -15.84
C GLY A 380 5.51 -6.82 -14.33
N ILE A 381 6.37 -7.75 -13.92
CA ILE A 381 6.81 -7.95 -12.54
C ILE A 381 8.34 -8.07 -12.62
N GLY A 382 9.02 -6.99 -12.25
CA GLY A 382 10.47 -6.88 -12.38
C GLY A 382 11.24 -7.46 -11.20
N GLN A 383 12.58 -7.38 -11.27
CA GLN A 383 13.45 -7.80 -10.16
C GLN A 383 13.38 -6.83 -8.95
N ASP A 384 12.92 -5.61 -9.18
CA ASP A 384 12.54 -4.60 -8.18
C ASP A 384 11.35 -5.05 -7.33
N ALA A 385 10.48 -5.93 -7.86
CA ALA A 385 9.54 -6.70 -7.06
C ALA A 385 10.21 -7.93 -6.40
N GLY A 386 11.50 -7.80 -6.02
CA GLY A 386 12.36 -8.78 -5.35
C GLY A 386 12.42 -10.18 -5.95
N SER A 387 12.01 -10.33 -7.20
CA SER A 387 12.08 -11.59 -7.91
C SER A 387 13.51 -11.81 -8.44
N HIS A 388 14.40 -12.29 -7.58
CA HIS A 388 15.77 -12.69 -7.95
C HIS A 388 15.80 -13.90 -8.90
N ASP A 389 14.70 -14.66 -8.97
CA ASP A 389 14.60 -15.92 -9.71
C ASP A 389 13.72 -15.84 -10.99
N GLY A 390 12.98 -14.75 -11.23
CA GLY A 390 12.01 -14.69 -12.35
C GLY A 390 11.56 -13.29 -12.76
N TYR A 391 11.76 -12.91 -14.02
CA TYR A 391 11.29 -11.63 -14.57
C TYR A 391 10.03 -11.85 -15.42
N MET A 392 8.93 -11.18 -15.09
CA MET A 392 7.77 -11.11 -15.99
C MET A 392 7.89 -9.82 -16.83
N PRO A 393 8.07 -9.93 -18.16
CA PRO A 393 8.20 -8.76 -19.02
C PRO A 393 6.92 -7.91 -19.04
N ARG A 394 7.11 -6.63 -19.35
CA ARG A 394 6.02 -5.70 -19.66
C ARG A 394 5.55 -5.96 -21.09
N PHE A 395 4.22 -5.97 -21.30
CA PHE A 395 3.61 -6.13 -22.62
C PHE A 395 2.84 -4.88 -23.09
N ALA A 396 2.95 -3.77 -22.35
CA ALA A 396 2.25 -2.54 -22.69
C ALA A 396 2.58 -2.01 -24.11
N HIS A 397 3.78 -2.21 -24.64
CA HIS A 397 4.13 -1.71 -25.97
C HIS A 397 4.18 -2.82 -27.03
N GLU A 398 4.04 -4.06 -26.60
CA GLU A 398 4.20 -5.28 -27.37
C GLU A 398 2.86 -5.85 -27.82
N LEU A 399 1.82 -5.73 -26.98
CA LEU A 399 0.48 -6.24 -27.24
C LEU A 399 -0.56 -5.12 -27.22
N THR A 400 -1.50 -5.21 -28.16
CA THR A 400 -2.67 -4.31 -28.20
C THR A 400 -3.66 -4.62 -27.09
N ASP A 401 -4.53 -3.67 -26.78
CA ASP A 401 -5.57 -3.83 -25.75
C ASP A 401 -6.50 -5.01 -26.02
N ALA A 402 -6.85 -5.24 -27.29
CA ALA A 402 -7.64 -6.40 -27.70
C ALA A 402 -6.90 -7.72 -27.46
N GLN A 403 -5.59 -7.76 -27.70
CA GLN A 403 -4.78 -8.97 -27.47
C GLN A 403 -4.62 -9.27 -25.98
N ILE A 404 -4.36 -8.26 -25.16
CA ILE A 404 -4.29 -8.42 -23.69
C ILE A 404 -5.65 -8.86 -23.14
N ALA A 405 -6.74 -8.28 -23.63
CA ALA A 405 -8.09 -8.67 -23.24
C ALA A 405 -8.41 -10.13 -23.64
N ALA A 406 -7.97 -10.56 -24.82
CA ALA A 406 -8.12 -11.94 -25.28
C ALA A 406 -7.35 -12.93 -24.39
N ILE A 407 -6.10 -12.62 -24.02
CA ILE A 407 -5.31 -13.43 -23.08
C ILE A 407 -6.00 -13.48 -21.71
N ALA A 408 -6.43 -12.34 -21.17
CA ALA A 408 -7.10 -12.28 -19.87
C ALA A 408 -8.40 -13.10 -19.86
N THR A 409 -9.20 -12.99 -20.92
CA THR A 409 -10.44 -13.77 -21.11
C THR A 409 -10.15 -15.27 -21.22
N HIS A 410 -9.04 -15.66 -21.84
CA HIS A 410 -8.65 -17.06 -21.94
C HIS A 410 -8.30 -17.67 -20.57
N LEU A 411 -7.71 -16.88 -19.67
CA LEU A 411 -7.31 -17.32 -18.34
C LEU A 411 -8.42 -17.26 -17.28
N ARG A 412 -9.56 -16.62 -17.58
CA ARG A 412 -10.63 -16.33 -16.63
C ARG A 412 -11.98 -16.91 -17.06
N ASP A 413 -12.95 -16.92 -16.15
CA ASP A 413 -14.34 -17.33 -16.39
C ASP A 413 -15.24 -16.19 -16.89
N ASP A 414 -14.72 -14.96 -16.90
CA ASP A 414 -15.41 -13.76 -17.35
C ASP A 414 -14.78 -13.18 -18.63
N THR A 415 -15.57 -12.40 -19.36
CA THR A 415 -15.09 -11.73 -20.59
C THR A 415 -14.43 -10.40 -20.25
N VAL A 416 -13.15 -10.28 -20.59
CA VAL A 416 -12.39 -9.04 -20.50
C VAL A 416 -12.44 -8.31 -21.85
N THR A 417 -12.70 -7.00 -21.84
CA THR A 417 -12.84 -6.21 -23.07
C THR A 417 -11.61 -5.34 -23.32
N ALA A 418 -11.36 -4.99 -24.58
CA ALA A 418 -10.31 -4.04 -24.95
C ALA A 418 -10.46 -2.71 -24.20
N ASP A 419 -11.69 -2.20 -24.08
CA ASP A 419 -12.01 -0.99 -23.30
C ASP A 419 -11.55 -1.07 -21.84
N THR A 420 -11.67 -2.24 -21.20
CA THR A 420 -11.14 -2.45 -19.84
C THR A 420 -9.62 -2.30 -19.81
N VAL A 421 -8.92 -2.87 -20.77
CA VAL A 421 -7.46 -2.75 -20.86
C VAL A 421 -7.04 -1.32 -21.19
N THR A 422 -7.74 -0.65 -22.11
CA THR A 422 -7.47 0.76 -22.46
C THR A 422 -7.55 1.67 -21.23
N ARG A 423 -8.58 1.48 -20.39
CA ARG A 423 -8.71 2.25 -19.14
C ARG A 423 -7.58 1.94 -18.18
N LEU A 424 -7.30 0.67 -17.90
CA LEU A 424 -6.23 0.27 -16.97
C LEU A 424 -4.84 0.73 -17.44
N ARG A 425 -4.60 0.71 -18.76
CA ARG A 425 -3.38 1.23 -19.38
C ARG A 425 -3.25 2.74 -19.21
N ALA A 426 -4.36 3.47 -19.35
CA ALA A 426 -4.39 4.90 -19.09
C ALA A 426 -4.37 5.23 -17.58
N GLY A 427 -4.46 4.23 -16.71
CA GLY A 427 -4.56 4.41 -15.27
C GLY A 427 -5.93 4.98 -14.85
N GLY A 428 -7.00 4.41 -15.41
CA GLY A 428 -8.38 4.76 -15.10
C GLY A 428 -9.18 3.53 -14.62
N PRO A 429 -10.27 3.77 -13.88
CA PRO A 429 -10.97 2.72 -13.13
C PRO A 429 -11.70 1.74 -14.05
N VAL A 430 -11.88 0.50 -13.56
CA VAL A 430 -12.69 -0.53 -14.23
C VAL A 430 -14.18 -0.33 -13.89
N PRO A 431 -15.10 -0.30 -14.86
CA PRO A 431 -16.54 -0.22 -14.61
C PRO A 431 -17.01 -1.41 -13.77
N GLY A 432 -17.69 -1.16 -12.66
CA GLY A 432 -18.15 -2.18 -11.72
C GLY A 432 -17.20 -2.43 -10.54
N ALA A 433 -15.96 -1.94 -10.61
CA ALA A 433 -15.14 -1.70 -9.42
C ALA A 433 -15.73 -0.52 -8.63
N GLY A 434 -15.67 -0.57 -7.30
CA GLY A 434 -16.00 0.59 -6.47
C GLY A 434 -15.24 1.84 -6.93
N ALA A 435 -15.87 3.01 -6.80
CA ALA A 435 -15.41 4.23 -7.45
C ALA A 435 -14.08 4.77 -6.90
N GLY A 436 -13.10 4.94 -7.78
CA GLY A 436 -11.96 5.85 -7.63
C GLY A 436 -10.99 5.72 -8.80
N PRO A 437 -10.61 6.79 -9.51
CA PRO A 437 -9.56 6.73 -10.52
C PRO A 437 -8.17 6.82 -9.88
N VAL A 438 -7.19 6.02 -10.33
CA VAL A 438 -5.78 6.20 -9.98
C VAL A 438 -4.84 5.89 -11.16
N SER A 439 -4.03 6.87 -11.56
CA SER A 439 -3.12 6.65 -12.68
C SER A 439 -1.96 5.70 -12.35
N GLY A 440 -1.40 5.07 -13.39
CA GLY A 440 -0.51 3.91 -13.28
C GLY A 440 0.73 4.13 -12.40
N PHE A 441 0.93 3.18 -11.48
CA PHE A 441 2.13 3.05 -10.66
C PHE A 441 3.35 2.71 -11.53
N ALA A 442 4.32 3.62 -11.59
CA ALA A 442 5.70 3.25 -11.89
C ALA A 442 6.37 2.95 -10.54
N SER A 443 6.77 1.70 -10.30
CA SER A 443 7.60 1.35 -9.14
C SER A 443 8.84 2.24 -9.14
N PRO A 444 9.07 3.07 -8.11
CA PRO A 444 10.37 3.70 -7.95
C PRO A 444 11.39 2.59 -7.68
N THR A 445 12.48 2.59 -8.42
CA THR A 445 13.59 1.67 -8.14
C THR A 445 14.37 2.28 -6.97
N MET A 446 14.10 1.84 -5.74
CA MET A 446 14.82 2.36 -4.58
C MET A 446 16.33 2.21 -4.78
N THR A 447 17.03 3.34 -4.77
CA THR A 447 18.48 3.33 -4.55
C THR A 447 18.69 2.82 -3.13
N ALA A 448 19.54 1.79 -2.99
CA ALA A 448 19.84 1.15 -1.71
C ALA A 448 19.96 2.17 -0.58
N MET A 449 19.30 1.88 0.54
CA MET A 449 19.46 2.68 1.76
C MET A 449 20.95 2.90 2.03
N PRO A 450 21.37 4.11 2.44
CA PRO A 450 22.77 4.35 2.77
C PRO A 450 23.20 3.31 3.82
N ALA A 451 24.29 2.59 3.50
CA ALA A 451 24.86 1.60 4.39
C ALA A 451 25.05 2.19 5.79
N GLN A 452 24.76 1.38 6.81
CA GLN A 452 24.99 1.73 8.20
C GLN A 452 26.44 2.26 8.37
N PRO A 453 26.66 3.35 9.13
CA PRO A 453 28.00 3.86 9.36
C PRO A 453 28.82 2.81 10.14
N GLY A 454 29.61 2.01 9.41
CA GLY A 454 30.41 0.94 9.99
C GLY A 454 30.81 -0.17 9.01
N GLU A 455 30.08 -0.35 7.91
CA GLU A 455 30.44 -1.34 6.89
C GLU A 455 31.23 -0.64 5.77
N THR A 456 32.51 -1.00 5.66
CA THR A 456 33.35 -0.61 4.52
C THR A 456 33.15 -1.63 3.39
N PRO A 457 33.29 -1.20 2.12
CA PRO A 457 32.69 -1.86 0.95
C PRO A 457 33.17 -3.29 0.67
#